data_AF-A0A9E3UZA2-F1
#
_entry.id   AF-A0A9E3UZA2-F1
#
_cell.length_a   1.000
_cell.length_b   1.000
_cell.length_c   1.000
_cell.angle_alpha   90.00
_cell.angle_beta   90.00
_cell.angle_gamma   90.00
#
_symmetry.space_group_name_H-M   'P 1'
#
loop_
_entity.id
_entity.type
_entity.pdbx_description
1 polymer ?
#
loop_
_entity_poly.entity_id
_entity_poly.type
_entity_poly.pdbx_seq_one_letter_code
_entity_poly.pdbx_strand_id
1 'polypeptide(L)'
;MTTAEAERAWVPLPPKERRVLGVLIEKQKTTPEYYPMSVSALVNACNQKTARDPITNYDADDVEEALHSLRQKGATVLVEGAGR
;
A
#
# COMPACT_ATOMS: atom_id res chain seq x y z
N MET A 1 29.48 0.00 -25.50
CA MET A 1 28.50 -1.00 -25.01
C MET A 1 27.95 -0.46 -23.71
N THR A 2 26.68 -0.07 -23.72
CA THR A 2 26.03 0.70 -22.65
C THR A 2 25.70 -0.20 -21.46
N THR A 3 26.24 0.15 -20.29
CA THR A 3 25.95 -0.43 -18.98
C THR A 3 24.54 -0.03 -18.48
N ALA A 4 23.51 -0.18 -19.32
CA ALA A 4 22.17 0.37 -19.07
C ALA A 4 21.06 -0.69 -19.00
N GLU A 5 21.43 -1.96 -18.97
CA GLU A 5 20.54 -3.07 -18.63
C GLU A 5 21.06 -3.70 -17.34
N ALA A 6 21.23 -2.90 -16.28
CA ALA A 6 21.18 -3.49 -14.94
C ALA A 6 19.85 -4.23 -14.89
N GLU A 7 19.91 -5.56 -14.94
CA GLU A 7 18.76 -6.45 -14.96
C GLU A 7 17.71 -5.88 -14.02
N ARG A 8 16.52 -5.56 -14.54
CA ARG A 8 15.38 -5.19 -13.69
C ARG A 8 14.98 -6.45 -12.94
N ALA A 9 15.78 -6.81 -11.94
CA ALA A 9 15.57 -7.95 -11.10
C ALA A 9 14.21 -7.74 -10.45
N TRP A 10 13.30 -8.67 -10.69
CA TRP A 10 12.02 -8.69 -10.02
C TRP A 10 12.28 -8.87 -8.53
N VAL A 11 12.13 -7.79 -7.76
CA VAL A 11 12.25 -7.83 -6.30
C VAL A 11 10.85 -7.89 -5.70
N PRO A 12 10.49 -8.98 -5.01
CA PRO A 12 9.21 -9.05 -4.31
C PRO A 12 9.07 -7.91 -3.30
N LEU A 13 7.90 -7.29 -3.27
CA LEU A 13 7.58 -6.29 -2.25
C LEU A 13 7.66 -6.91 -0.84
N PRO A 14 8.20 -6.21 0.16
CA PRO A 14 8.15 -6.61 1.57
C PRO A 14 6.72 -6.92 2.04
N PRO A 15 6.55 -7.77 3.07
CA PRO A 15 5.22 -8.20 3.54
C PRO A 15 4.26 -7.04 3.88
N LYS A 16 4.74 -5.99 4.56
CA LYS A 16 3.93 -4.79 4.90
C LYS A 16 3.45 -4.08 3.64
N GLU A 17 4.35 -3.84 2.69
CA GLU A 17 4.03 -3.20 1.41
C GLU A 17 3.03 -4.00 0.59
N ARG A 18 3.21 -5.33 0.49
CA ARG A 18 2.24 -6.21 -0.20
C ARG A 18 0.86 -6.11 0.43
N ARG A 19 0.78 -6.09 1.76
CA ARG A 19 -0.49 -5.96 2.48
C ARG A 19 -1.16 -4.62 2.17
N VAL A 20 -0.45 -3.52 2.36
CA VAL A 20 -1.00 -2.16 2.14
C VAL A 20 -1.44 -1.98 0.69
N LEU A 21 -0.61 -2.37 -0.27
CA LEU A 21 -0.95 -2.29 -1.69
C LEU A 21 -2.14 -3.21 -2.05
N GLY A 22 -2.16 -4.43 -1.51
CA GLY A 22 -3.26 -5.37 -1.71
C GLY A 22 -4.59 -4.83 -1.17
N VAL A 23 -4.58 -4.17 0.00
CA VAL A 23 -5.74 -3.49 0.57
C VAL A 23 -6.26 -2.39 -0.36
N LEU A 24 -5.37 -1.53 -0.87
CA LEU A 24 -5.76 -0.47 -1.80
C LEU A 24 -6.42 -1.04 -3.06
N ILE A 25 -5.84 -2.08 -3.65
CA ILE A 25 -6.38 -2.76 -4.84
C ILE A 25 -7.74 -3.42 -4.55
N GLU A 26 -7.87 -4.12 -3.42
CA GLU A 26 -9.11 -4.75 -2.99
C GLU A 26 -10.21 -3.68 -2.83
N LYS A 27 -9.96 -2.66 -2.02
CA LYS A 27 -10.96 -1.66 -1.66
C LYS A 27 -11.33 -0.73 -2.81
N GLN A 28 -10.40 -0.44 -3.73
CA GLN A 28 -10.75 0.26 -4.96
C GLN A 28 -11.82 -0.51 -5.76
N LYS A 29 -11.79 -1.85 -5.76
CA LYS A 29 -12.75 -2.68 -6.50
C LYS A 29 -14.04 -2.93 -5.72
N THR A 30 -13.94 -3.21 -4.43
CA THR A 30 -15.09 -3.65 -3.64
C THR A 30 -15.86 -2.51 -2.99
N THR A 31 -15.19 -1.39 -2.72
CA THR A 31 -15.74 -0.26 -1.95
C THR A 31 -15.17 1.07 -2.49
N PRO A 32 -15.41 1.39 -3.78
CA PRO A 32 -14.81 2.55 -4.46
C PRO A 32 -15.20 3.90 -3.83
N GLU A 33 -16.33 3.98 -3.14
CA GLU A 33 -16.84 5.17 -2.47
C GLU A 33 -15.96 5.68 -1.33
N TYR A 34 -15.09 4.82 -0.77
CA TYR A 34 -14.12 5.18 0.28
C TYR A 34 -12.70 5.38 -0.27
N TYR A 35 -12.52 5.42 -1.59
CA TYR A 35 -11.24 5.66 -2.23
C TYR A 35 -11.13 7.14 -2.68
N PRO A 36 -10.00 7.84 -2.45
CA PRO A 36 -8.77 7.38 -1.79
C PRO A 36 -8.94 7.18 -0.28
N MET A 37 -8.19 6.23 0.28
CA MET A 37 -8.28 5.86 1.69
C MET A 37 -7.32 6.66 2.57
N SER A 38 -7.74 6.97 3.80
CA SER A 38 -6.87 7.52 4.84
C SER A 38 -5.97 6.46 5.48
N VAL A 39 -4.91 6.88 6.19
CA VAL A 39 -4.01 5.97 6.94
C VAL A 39 -4.79 5.12 7.94
N SER A 40 -5.70 5.73 8.73
CA SER A 40 -6.51 4.97 9.71
C SER A 40 -7.40 3.92 9.05
N ALA A 41 -7.98 4.22 7.88
CA ALA A 41 -8.78 3.27 7.12
C ALA A 41 -7.91 2.11 6.61
N LEU A 42 -6.67 2.39 6.18
CA LEU A 42 -5.71 1.38 5.77
C LEU A 42 -5.25 0.49 6.92
N VAL A 43 -4.97 1.05 8.10
CA VAL A 43 -4.64 0.28 9.32
C VAL A 43 -5.76 -0.72 9.63
N ASN A 44 -7.01 -0.22 9.71
CA ASN A 44 -8.18 -1.06 9.96
C ASN A 44 -8.33 -2.17 8.92
N ALA A 45 -8.16 -1.84 7.64
CA ALA A 45 -8.29 -2.79 6.56
C ALA A 45 -7.13 -3.80 6.48
N CYS A 46 -5.90 -3.41 6.82
CA CYS A 46 -4.75 -4.31 6.87
C CYS A 46 -4.93 -5.39 7.93
N ASN A 47 -5.52 -5.02 9.07
CA ASN A 47 -5.70 -5.87 10.26
C ASN A 47 -7.08 -6.58 10.32
N GLN A 48 -7.84 -6.59 9.21
CA GLN A 48 -9.10 -7.33 9.14
C GLN A 48 -8.90 -8.82 9.45
N LYS A 49 -9.83 -9.42 10.19
CA LYS A 49 -9.81 -10.86 10.53
C LYS A 49 -10.24 -11.76 9.38
N THR A 50 -10.84 -11.19 8.34
CA THR A 50 -11.31 -11.88 7.14
C THR A 50 -10.53 -11.41 5.92
N ALA A 51 -10.39 -12.27 4.92
CA ALA A 51 -9.65 -11.98 3.69
C ALA A 51 -8.18 -11.53 3.93
N ARG A 52 -7.57 -11.95 5.05
CA ARG A 52 -6.16 -11.69 5.37
C ARG A 52 -5.49 -12.99 5.81
N ASP A 53 -4.34 -13.25 5.20
CA ASP A 53 -3.44 -14.33 5.60
C ASP A 53 -1.98 -13.85 5.44
N PRO A 54 -1.19 -13.76 6.53
CA PRO A 54 -1.59 -13.92 7.93
C PRO A 54 -2.44 -12.74 8.43
N ILE A 55 -3.17 -12.93 9.54
CA ILE A 55 -3.73 -11.80 10.29
C ILE A 55 -2.58 -10.97 10.85
N THR A 56 -2.67 -9.64 10.71
CA THR A 56 -1.64 -8.69 11.17
C THR A 56 -2.18 -7.78 12.25
N ASN A 57 -1.27 -7.05 12.89
CA ASN A 57 -1.58 -5.99 13.83
C ASN A 57 -0.64 -4.79 13.57
N TYR A 58 -0.73 -4.21 12.38
CA TYR A 58 0.05 -3.02 12.02
C TYR A 58 -0.52 -1.79 12.72
N ASP A 59 0.36 -0.87 13.12
CA ASP A 59 -0.01 0.46 13.57
C ASP A 59 0.04 1.49 12.42
N ALA A 60 -0.14 2.77 12.75
CA ALA A 60 -0.10 3.84 11.76
C ALA A 60 1.31 4.00 11.16
N ASP A 61 2.36 3.91 11.97
CA ASP A 61 3.75 4.09 11.55
C ASP A 61 4.15 2.98 10.55
N ASP A 62 3.77 1.74 10.83
CA ASP A 62 3.96 0.59 9.93
C ASP A 62 3.35 0.84 8.54
N VAL A 63 2.14 1.40 8.50
CA VAL A 63 1.41 1.68 7.25
C VAL A 63 2.00 2.89 6.54
N GLU A 64 2.38 3.95 7.26
CA GLU A 64 3.00 5.14 6.70
C GLU A 64 4.38 4.84 6.10
N GLU A 65 5.20 4.04 6.79
CA GLU A 65 6.49 3.56 6.28
C GLU A 65 6.30 2.79 4.97
N ALA A 66 5.34 1.85 4.94
CA ALA A 66 5.02 1.08 3.75
C ALA A 66 4.50 1.97 2.61
N LEU A 67 3.62 2.94 2.89
CA LEU A 67 3.13 3.90 1.90
C LEU A 67 4.26 4.78 1.35
N HIS A 68 5.16 5.26 2.21
CA HIS A 68 6.33 6.04 1.79
C HIS A 68 7.22 5.24 0.84
N SER A 69 7.56 3.99 1.21
CA SER A 69 8.33 3.09 0.37
C SER A 69 7.64 2.78 -0.97
N LEU A 70 6.31 2.55 -0.96
CA LEU A 70 5.52 2.31 -2.16
C LEU A 70 5.45 3.54 -3.08
N ARG A 71 5.40 4.76 -2.53
CA ARG A 71 5.46 6.01 -3.30
C ARG A 71 6.79 6.15 -4.03
N GLN A 72 7.91 5.83 -3.37
CA GLN A 72 9.24 5.84 -4.00
C GLN A 72 9.33 4.86 -5.18
N LYS A 73 8.57 3.76 -5.12
CA LYS A 73 8.46 2.77 -6.21
C LYS A 73 7.43 3.14 -7.29
N GLY A 74 6.71 4.26 -7.15
CA GLY A 74 5.65 4.70 -8.05
C GLY A 74 4.37 3.86 -7.98
N ALA A 75 4.20 3.05 -6.94
CA ALA A 75 3.05 2.14 -6.80
C ALA A 75 1.82 2.80 -6.14
N THR A 76 2.04 3.89 -5.40
CA THR A 76 0.98 4.66 -4.74
C THR A 76 1.23 6.16 -4.90
N VAL A 77 0.18 6.96 -4.72
CA VAL A 77 0.26 8.42 -4.70
C VAL A 77 -0.45 8.95 -3.45
N LEU A 78 0.08 10.02 -2.87
CA LEU A 78 -0.63 10.77 -1.83
C LEU A 78 -1.59 11.72 -2.51
N VAL A 79 -2.87 11.64 -2.14
CA VAL A 79 -3.89 12.59 -2.58
C VAL A 79 -4.20 13.50 -1.40
N GLU A 80 -3.65 14.70 -1.43
CA GLU A 80 -4.07 15.77 -0.52
C GLU A 80 -5.33 16.41 -1.10
N GLY A 81 -6.43 16.34 -0.36
CA GLY A 81 -7.59 17.13 -0.70
C GLY A 81 -7.23 18.61 -0.54
N ALA A 82 -7.52 19.44 -1.53
CA ALA A 82 -7.64 20.87 -1.30
C ALA A 82 -8.76 21.06 -0.26
N GLY A 83 -8.37 21.18 1.00
CA GLY A 83 -9.28 21.49 2.09
C GLY A 83 -10.05 22.77 1.74
N ARG A 84 -11.34 22.77 2.05
CA ARG A 84 -12.10 24.02 2.13
C ARG A 84 -11.51 24.91 3.22
#